data_AF-A0A2Y9F8V8-F1
#
_entry.id   AF-A0A2Y9F8V8-F1
#
_cell.length_a   1.000
_cell.length_b   1.000
_cell.length_c   1.000
_cell.angle_alpha   90.00
_cell.angle_beta   90.00
_cell.angle_gamma   90.00
#
_symmetry.space_group_name_H-M   'P 1'
#
loop_
_entity.id
_entity.type
_entity.pdbx_description
1 polymer ?
#
loop_
_entity_poly.entity_id
_entity_poly.type
_entity_poly.pdbx_seq_one_letter_code
_entity_poly.pdbx_strand_id
1 'polypeptide(L)'
;MVHVFLIHTLRTTKAEEGLCRVLYSCFFGTENSPNDPQPHGAERDRLLRKEQILAVARQVESMCQLQQQACGRPAVDLQSQSSDDPVHLHESPCGAFRLTAGDPFQEPRTVVWLGVLSLGFALVLNAHENLLLAESTLRLLARLLLEHPRLLVPTANLLLRADCIEGILARFLPHGQLLFLNDQFVQGLEKEFSAAWPR
;
A
#
# COMPACT_ATOMS: atom_id res chain seq x y z
N MET A 1 -0.76 -11.80 10.60
CA MET A 1 -0.15 -10.48 10.58
C MET A 1 0.06 -10.00 9.15
N VAL A 2 -0.05 -8.70 8.94
CA VAL A 2 0.57 -7.96 7.83
C VAL A 2 2.08 -8.04 8.01
N HIS A 3 2.79 -8.40 6.96
CA HIS A 3 4.25 -8.39 6.88
C HIS A 3 4.76 -7.09 6.25
N VAL A 4 4.07 -6.57 5.23
CA VAL A 4 4.44 -5.32 4.56
C VAL A 4 3.20 -4.54 4.15
N PHE A 5 3.25 -3.23 4.32
CA PHE A 5 2.39 -2.27 3.60
C PHE A 5 3.22 -1.48 2.59
N LEU A 6 2.74 -1.30 1.37
CA LEU A 6 3.43 -0.53 0.35
C LEU A 6 2.49 0.30 -0.52
N ILE A 7 3.01 1.43 -1.01
CA ILE A 7 2.37 2.33 -1.96
C ILE A 7 3.31 2.46 -3.16
N HIS A 8 2.79 2.27 -4.36
CA HIS A 8 3.55 2.38 -5.60
C HIS A 8 2.76 3.08 -6.71
N THR A 9 3.45 3.50 -7.76
CA THR A 9 2.81 4.04 -8.97
C THR A 9 2.24 2.91 -9.83
N LEU A 10 1.09 3.14 -10.44
CA LEU A 10 0.54 2.32 -11.52
C LEU A 10 0.77 3.05 -12.85
N ARG A 11 1.28 2.34 -13.86
CA ARG A 11 1.41 2.89 -15.20
C ARG A 11 0.04 3.25 -15.80
N THR A 12 -0.03 4.43 -16.40
CA THR A 12 -1.15 4.83 -17.26
C THR A 12 -0.79 4.58 -18.73
N THR A 13 -1.77 4.28 -19.57
CA THR A 13 -1.52 3.87 -20.97
C THR A 13 -1.03 5.00 -21.89
N LYS A 14 -1.04 6.26 -21.43
CA LYS A 14 -0.83 7.43 -22.30
C LYS A 14 0.32 8.36 -21.92
N ALA A 15 0.92 8.25 -20.74
CA ALA A 15 1.98 9.17 -20.33
C ALA A 15 3.08 8.43 -19.57
N GLU A 16 4.24 8.42 -20.23
CA GLU A 16 5.55 7.96 -19.78
C GLU A 16 5.70 6.45 -19.57
N GLU A 17 6.76 5.92 -20.17
CA GLU A 17 7.37 4.62 -19.90
C GLU A 17 7.99 4.61 -18.48
N GLY A 18 7.24 5.07 -17.49
CA GLY A 18 7.64 5.07 -16.10
C GLY A 18 7.73 3.65 -15.59
N LEU A 19 8.89 3.31 -15.04
CA LEU A 19 9.07 2.08 -14.29
C LEU A 19 8.15 2.11 -13.05
N CYS A 20 7.59 0.94 -12.68
CA CYS A 20 6.87 0.79 -11.41
C CYS A 20 7.74 1.28 -10.24
N ARG A 21 7.34 2.40 -9.63
CA ARG A 21 8.10 3.08 -8.58
C ARG A 21 7.39 2.90 -7.24
N VAL A 22 8.09 2.31 -6.28
CA VAL A 22 7.67 2.29 -4.88
C VAL A 22 7.83 3.69 -4.30
N LEU A 23 6.74 4.24 -3.77
CA LEU A 23 6.69 5.55 -3.12
C LEU A 23 6.89 5.42 -1.61
N TYR A 24 6.36 4.35 -1.02
CA TYR A 24 6.44 4.07 0.41
C TYR A 24 6.40 2.56 0.66
N SER A 25 7.13 2.08 1.66
CA SER A 25 7.05 0.70 2.15
C SER A 25 7.36 0.63 3.64
N CYS A 26 6.53 -0.08 4.40
CA CYS A 26 6.71 -0.34 5.82
C CYS A 26 6.67 -1.85 6.08
N PHE A 27 7.69 -2.37 6.76
CA PHE A 27 7.76 -3.77 7.18
C PHE A 27 7.30 -3.91 8.62
N PHE A 28 6.49 -4.92 8.89
CA PHE A 28 5.99 -5.26 10.21
C PHE A 28 6.55 -6.63 10.61
N GLY A 29 7.33 -6.67 11.70
CA GLY A 29 7.92 -7.90 12.24
C GLY A 29 9.32 -7.71 12.83
N THR A 30 9.75 -8.71 13.61
CA THR A 30 11.03 -8.76 14.35
C THR A 30 12.25 -9.18 13.52
N GLU A 31 12.17 -9.07 12.19
CA GLU A 31 13.35 -9.19 11.30
C GLU A 31 14.25 -7.93 11.38
N ASN A 32 13.94 -7.01 12.30
CA ASN A 32 14.81 -5.97 12.77
C ASN A 32 15.40 -6.39 14.13
N SER A 33 16.11 -7.52 14.17
CA SER A 33 17.09 -7.72 15.23
C SER A 33 18.23 -6.74 14.96
N PRO A 34 18.46 -5.71 15.79
CA PRO A 34 19.62 -4.82 15.66
C PRO A 34 20.94 -5.53 16.00
N ASN A 35 20.94 -6.85 16.17
CA ASN A 35 22.04 -7.62 16.74
C ASN A 35 22.90 -8.36 15.71
N ASP A 36 22.74 -8.14 14.39
CA ASP A 36 23.72 -8.67 13.43
C ASP A 36 24.81 -7.62 13.14
N PRO A 37 26.06 -7.75 13.65
CA PRO A 37 27.05 -6.67 13.67
C PRO A 37 27.76 -6.48 12.33
N GLN A 38 27.31 -7.09 11.23
CA GLN A 38 28.05 -7.15 9.99
C GLN A 38 27.49 -6.18 8.93
N PRO A 39 28.22 -5.09 8.61
CA PRO A 39 27.71 -4.04 7.71
C PRO A 39 27.37 -4.54 6.30
N HIS A 40 28.04 -5.60 5.84
CA HIS A 40 27.76 -6.24 4.55
C HIS A 40 26.48 -7.09 4.52
N GLY A 41 26.03 -7.59 5.68
CA GLY A 41 24.74 -8.30 5.81
C GLY A 41 23.58 -7.33 5.70
N ALA A 42 23.64 -6.22 6.43
CA ALA A 42 22.59 -5.20 6.44
C ALA A 42 22.33 -4.57 5.06
N GLU A 43 23.38 -4.32 4.26
CA GLU A 43 23.20 -3.82 2.90
C GLU A 43 22.56 -4.86 1.97
N ARG A 44 23.00 -6.11 2.05
CA ARG A 44 22.44 -7.22 1.27
C ARG A 44 20.97 -7.45 1.62
N ASP A 45 20.63 -7.41 2.91
CA ASP A 45 19.26 -7.56 3.39
C ASP A 45 18.38 -6.40 2.95
N ARG A 46 18.91 -5.17 2.96
CA ARG A 46 18.21 -4.00 2.42
C ARG A 46 17.94 -4.14 0.93
N LEU A 47 18.91 -4.63 0.15
CA LEU A 47 18.75 -4.88 -1.28
C LEU A 47 17.70 -5.96 -1.54
N LEU A 48 17.75 -7.07 -0.81
CA LEU A 48 16.78 -8.16 -0.88
C LEU A 48 15.36 -7.66 -0.57
N ARG A 49 15.18 -6.89 0.51
CA ARG A 49 13.88 -6.28 0.86
C ARG A 49 13.38 -5.39 -0.28
N LYS A 50 14.25 -4.55 -0.84
CA LYS A 50 13.89 -3.68 -1.96
C LYS A 50 13.44 -4.48 -3.19
N GLU A 51 14.14 -5.56 -3.52
CA GLU A 51 13.75 -6.47 -4.61
C GLU A 51 12.42 -7.15 -4.34
N GLN A 52 12.18 -7.62 -3.12
CA GLN A 52 10.91 -8.20 -2.69
C GLN A 52 9.75 -7.22 -2.89
N ILE A 53 9.90 -5.97 -2.44
CA ILE A 53 8.85 -4.95 -2.58
C ILE A 53 8.61 -4.61 -4.05
N LEU A 54 9.67 -4.49 -4.85
CA LEU A 54 9.55 -4.23 -6.28
C LEU A 54 8.86 -5.38 -7.03
N ALA A 55 9.15 -6.63 -6.68
CA ALA A 55 8.49 -7.80 -7.25
C ALA A 55 6.98 -7.78 -6.97
N VAL A 56 6.59 -7.54 -5.71
CA VAL A 56 5.18 -7.39 -5.33
C VAL A 56 4.52 -6.25 -6.08
N ALA A 57 5.14 -5.07 -6.13
CA ALA A 57 4.58 -3.89 -6.80
C ALA A 57 4.36 -4.13 -8.31
N ARG A 58 5.28 -4.81 -9.00
CA ARG A 58 5.13 -5.19 -10.42
C ARG A 58 4.02 -6.20 -10.65
N GLN A 59 3.86 -7.16 -9.72
CA GLN A 59 2.78 -8.13 -9.82
C GLN A 59 1.41 -7.48 -9.59
N VAL A 60 1.30 -6.60 -8.59
CA VAL A 60 0.08 -5.80 -8.35
C VAL A 60 -0.26 -4.95 -9.57
N GLU A 61 0.73 -4.28 -10.17
CA GLU A 61 0.54 -3.52 -11.41
C GLU A 61 0.02 -4.40 -12.55
N SER A 62 0.60 -5.59 -12.74
CA SER A 62 0.14 -6.53 -13.77
C SER A 62 -1.30 -6.98 -13.54
N MET A 63 -1.68 -7.23 -12.28
CA MET A 63 -3.05 -7.59 -11.91
C MET A 63 -4.03 -6.44 -12.14
N CYS A 64 -3.65 -5.20 -11.83
CA CYS A 64 -4.44 -4.00 -12.12
C CYS A 64 -4.70 -3.87 -13.62
N GLN A 65 -3.64 -4.00 -14.44
CA GLN A 65 -3.76 -3.91 -15.90
C GLN A 65 -4.64 -5.02 -16.47
N LEU A 66 -4.47 -6.26 -16.00
CA LEU A 66 -5.28 -7.38 -16.42
C LEU A 66 -6.76 -7.16 -16.10
N GLN A 67 -7.07 -6.68 -14.90
CA GLN A 67 -8.45 -6.39 -14.50
C GLN A 67 -9.06 -5.26 -15.33
N GLN A 68 -8.30 -4.19 -15.59
CA GLN A 68 -8.76 -3.08 -16.45
C GLN A 68 -9.09 -3.56 -17.87
N GLN A 69 -8.21 -4.37 -18.45
CA GLN A 69 -8.42 -4.97 -19.77
C GLN A 69 -9.64 -5.89 -19.80
N ALA A 70 -9.82 -6.73 -18.77
CA ALA A 70 -10.95 -7.64 -18.66
C ALA A 70 -12.30 -6.91 -18.47
N CYS A 71 -12.29 -5.79 -17.75
CA CYS A 71 -13.48 -4.97 -17.54
C CYS A 71 -13.78 -4.01 -18.71
N GLY A 72 -12.93 -3.95 -19.74
CA GLY A 72 -13.08 -3.04 -20.87
C GLY A 72 -12.97 -1.55 -20.51
N ARG A 73 -12.45 -1.23 -19.31
CA ARG A 73 -12.25 0.16 -18.86
C ARG A 73 -10.91 0.68 -19.38
N PRO A 74 -10.87 1.74 -20.21
CA PRO A 74 -9.60 2.33 -20.63
C PRO A 74 -8.91 2.98 -19.42
N ALA A 75 -7.58 2.90 -19.34
CA ALA A 75 -6.80 3.52 -18.26
C ALA A 75 -6.93 5.05 -18.17
N VAL A 76 -7.62 5.68 -19.13
CA VAL A 76 -7.98 7.10 -19.15
C VAL A 76 -9.04 7.42 -18.09
N ASP A 77 -9.87 6.46 -17.68
CA ASP A 77 -10.93 6.67 -16.68
C ASP A 77 -10.39 6.94 -15.26
N LEU A 78 -9.11 6.69 -15.02
CA LEU A 78 -8.43 7.02 -13.77
C LEU A 78 -7.94 8.48 -13.72
N GLN A 79 -7.88 9.17 -14.86
CA GLN A 79 -7.52 10.59 -14.97
C GLN A 79 -8.76 11.51 -15.04
N SER A 80 -9.92 10.99 -15.44
CA SER A 80 -11.17 11.75 -15.62
C SER A 80 -12.04 11.86 -14.36
N GLN A 81 -11.52 11.49 -13.17
CA GLN A 81 -12.10 11.98 -11.92
C GLN A 81 -11.64 13.43 -11.71
N SER A 82 -12.38 14.35 -12.34
CA SER A 82 -12.17 15.79 -12.23
C SER A 82 -12.40 16.26 -10.79
N SER A 83 -11.30 16.62 -10.12
CA SER A 83 -11.04 17.68 -9.14
C SER A 83 -12.03 18.06 -8.01
N ASP A 84 -13.25 17.54 -7.90
CA ASP A 84 -14.19 17.94 -6.83
C ASP A 84 -15.12 16.83 -6.31
N ASP A 85 -15.16 15.65 -6.95
CA ASP A 85 -15.94 14.51 -6.47
C ASP A 85 -15.13 13.61 -5.51
N PRO A 86 -15.73 13.11 -4.41
CA PRO A 86 -15.05 12.22 -3.48
C PRO A 86 -14.57 10.96 -4.22
N VAL A 87 -13.30 10.59 -4.05
CA VAL A 87 -12.72 9.39 -4.68
C VAL A 87 -13.56 8.16 -4.33
N HIS A 88 -14.30 7.62 -5.30
CA HIS A 88 -15.14 6.44 -5.13
C HIS A 88 -14.28 5.17 -5.06
N LEU A 89 -13.69 4.92 -3.89
CA LEU A 89 -12.91 3.71 -3.60
C LEU A 89 -13.69 2.41 -3.80
N HIS A 90 -15.03 2.48 -3.84
CA HIS A 90 -15.86 1.30 -4.02
C HIS A 90 -15.74 0.66 -5.40
N GLU A 91 -15.47 1.47 -6.43
CA GLU A 91 -15.38 1.01 -7.82
C GLU A 91 -13.94 0.79 -8.30
N SER A 92 -12.99 0.98 -7.39
CA SER A 92 -11.56 0.86 -7.66
C SER A 92 -11.15 -0.61 -7.82
N PRO A 93 -10.28 -0.95 -8.79
CA PRO A 93 -9.80 -2.33 -8.96
C PRO A 93 -9.13 -2.83 -7.70
N CYS A 94 -9.54 -4.01 -7.22
CA CYS A 94 -8.98 -4.64 -6.05
C CYS A 94 -8.94 -6.15 -6.24
N GLY A 95 -8.10 -6.81 -5.46
CA GLY A 95 -8.02 -8.25 -5.49
C GLY A 95 -6.98 -8.82 -4.52
N ALA A 96 -6.81 -10.13 -4.60
CA ALA A 96 -5.79 -10.82 -3.85
C ALA A 96 -5.12 -11.91 -4.69
N PHE A 97 -3.84 -12.17 -4.43
CA PHE A 97 -3.11 -13.30 -5.02
C PHE A 97 -2.15 -13.90 -4.01
N ARG A 98 -1.75 -15.16 -4.24
CA ARG A 98 -0.80 -15.87 -3.38
C ARG A 98 0.59 -15.84 -3.98
N LEU A 99 1.58 -15.64 -3.11
CA LEU A 99 3.01 -15.77 -3.38
C LEU A 99 3.47 -17.12 -2.84
N THR A 100 4.19 -17.87 -3.68
CA THR A 100 4.79 -19.14 -3.28
C THR A 100 6.01 -18.89 -2.40
N ALA A 101 6.30 -19.85 -1.52
CA ALA A 101 7.55 -19.87 -0.79
C ALA A 101 8.74 -19.82 -1.77
N GLY A 102 9.73 -18.98 -1.47
CA GLY A 102 10.93 -18.78 -2.27
C GLY A 102 10.84 -17.68 -3.33
N ASP A 103 9.65 -17.11 -3.60
CA ASP A 103 9.50 -16.03 -4.58
C ASP A 103 8.35 -15.05 -4.22
N PRO A 104 8.64 -13.82 -3.76
CA PRO A 104 9.94 -13.28 -3.38
C PRO A 104 10.27 -13.50 -1.88
N PHE A 105 9.33 -14.01 -1.10
CA PHE A 105 9.49 -14.28 0.34
C PHE A 105 9.79 -15.76 0.60
N GLN A 106 10.55 -16.06 1.65
CA GLN A 106 10.85 -17.46 2.04
C GLN A 106 9.59 -18.24 2.40
N GLU A 107 8.66 -17.60 3.10
CA GLU A 107 7.38 -18.19 3.47
C GLU A 107 6.29 -17.85 2.45
N PRO A 108 5.26 -18.69 2.30
CA PRO A 108 4.11 -18.34 1.48
C PRO A 108 3.40 -17.12 2.06
N ARG A 109 3.07 -16.17 1.19
CA ARG A 109 2.38 -14.92 1.56
C ARG A 109 1.14 -14.73 0.70
N THR A 110 0.19 -13.96 1.21
CA THR A 110 -0.96 -13.51 0.42
C THR A 110 -0.89 -12.01 0.26
N VAL A 111 -1.02 -11.50 -0.95
CA VAL A 111 -1.06 -10.08 -1.23
C VAL A 111 -2.49 -9.66 -1.46
N VAL A 112 -2.98 -8.67 -0.71
CA VAL A 112 -4.23 -7.96 -0.97
C VAL A 112 -3.88 -6.60 -1.52
N TRP A 113 -4.51 -6.19 -2.60
CA TRP A 113 -4.16 -4.98 -3.33
C TRP A 113 -5.38 -4.17 -3.77
N LEU A 114 -5.16 -2.87 -3.96
CA LEU A 114 -6.15 -1.89 -4.39
C LEU A 114 -5.46 -0.87 -5.30
N GLY A 115 -5.98 -0.68 -6.51
CA GLY A 115 -5.53 0.36 -7.44
C GLY A 115 -6.51 1.53 -7.46
N VAL A 116 -6.04 2.75 -7.22
CA VAL A 116 -6.87 3.96 -7.18
C VAL A 116 -6.11 5.10 -7.86
N LEU A 117 -6.77 5.84 -8.77
CA LEU A 117 -6.13 6.86 -9.60
C LEU A 117 -4.89 6.29 -10.33
N SER A 118 -3.68 6.75 -10.01
CA SER A 118 -2.41 6.21 -10.54
C SER A 118 -1.55 5.56 -9.45
N LEU A 119 -2.17 5.11 -8.36
CA LEU A 119 -1.50 4.52 -7.21
C LEU A 119 -1.99 3.10 -6.95
N GLY A 120 -1.05 2.22 -6.61
CA GLY A 120 -1.31 0.88 -6.11
C GLY A 120 -0.98 0.82 -4.61
N PHE A 121 -1.94 0.36 -3.83
CA PHE A 121 -1.79 0.05 -2.42
C PHE A 121 -1.77 -1.47 -2.26
N ALA A 122 -0.88 -2.00 -1.42
CA ALA A 122 -0.85 -3.43 -1.15
C ALA A 122 -0.47 -3.76 0.29
N LEU A 123 -1.08 -4.82 0.80
CA LEU A 123 -0.74 -5.52 2.04
C LEU A 123 -0.21 -6.90 1.70
N VAL A 124 1.02 -7.19 2.12
CA VAL A 124 1.58 -8.54 2.13
C VAL A 124 1.23 -9.15 3.48
N LEU A 125 0.50 -10.26 3.46
CA LEU A 125 -0.06 -10.94 4.62
C LEU A 125 0.55 -12.34 4.76
N ASN A 126 0.47 -12.88 5.97
CA ASN A 126 0.66 -14.31 6.18
C ASN A 126 -0.47 -15.12 5.50
N ALA A 127 -0.19 -16.39 5.19
CA ALA A 127 -1.11 -17.24 4.42
C ALA A 127 -2.52 -17.40 5.01
N HIS A 128 -2.68 -17.25 6.34
CA HIS A 128 -3.91 -17.56 7.07
C HIS A 128 -4.68 -16.32 7.55
N GLU A 129 -4.38 -15.14 7.02
CA GLU A 129 -5.07 -13.91 7.42
C GLU A 129 -6.47 -13.79 6.81
N ASN A 130 -7.34 -13.06 7.51
CA ASN A 130 -8.67 -12.75 7.01
C ASN A 130 -8.58 -11.73 5.85
N LEU A 131 -8.83 -12.19 4.62
CA LEU A 131 -8.72 -11.37 3.41
C LEU A 131 -9.78 -10.26 3.35
N LEU A 132 -10.98 -10.50 3.86
CA LEU A 132 -12.04 -9.47 3.89
C LEU A 132 -11.65 -8.34 4.83
N LEU A 133 -11.08 -8.68 5.99
CA LEU A 133 -10.58 -7.70 6.94
C LEU A 133 -9.38 -6.93 6.39
N ALA A 134 -8.47 -7.62 5.69
CA ALA A 134 -7.33 -6.98 5.07
C ALA A 134 -7.74 -6.01 3.96
N GLU A 135 -8.71 -6.39 3.12
CA GLU A 135 -9.23 -5.52 2.07
C GLU A 135 -9.94 -4.29 2.64
N SER A 136 -10.81 -4.48 3.64
CA SER A 136 -11.50 -3.35 4.28
C SER A 136 -10.52 -2.38 4.95
N THR A 137 -9.49 -2.92 5.60
CA THR A 137 -8.40 -2.14 6.20
C THR A 137 -7.59 -1.41 5.12
N LEU A 138 -7.25 -2.06 4.01
CA LEU A 138 -6.52 -1.45 2.90
C LEU A 138 -7.31 -0.30 2.27
N ARG A 139 -8.63 -0.49 2.10
CA ARG A 139 -9.53 0.53 1.57
C ARG A 139 -9.66 1.73 2.51
N LEU A 140 -9.72 1.48 3.81
CA LEU A 140 -9.69 2.51 4.84
C LEU A 140 -8.38 3.32 4.79
N LEU A 141 -7.23 2.63 4.79
CA LEU A 141 -5.92 3.28 4.70
C LEU A 141 -5.79 4.11 3.43
N ALA A 142 -6.20 3.57 2.28
CA ALA A 142 -6.17 4.31 1.02
C ALA A 142 -7.04 5.58 1.10
N ARG A 143 -8.24 5.51 1.70
CA ARG A 143 -9.10 6.68 1.90
C ARG A 143 -8.41 7.77 2.70
N LEU A 144 -7.89 7.42 3.87
CA LEU A 144 -7.22 8.36 4.76
C LEU A 144 -6.01 9.02 4.08
N LEU A 145 -5.26 8.24 3.30
CA LEU A 145 -4.09 8.76 2.60
C LEU A 145 -4.46 9.66 1.41
N LEU A 146 -5.55 9.36 0.72
CA LEU A 146 -6.05 10.14 -0.42
C LEU A 146 -6.75 11.44 0.02
N GLU A 147 -7.40 11.45 1.18
CA GLU A 147 -7.98 12.67 1.78
C GLU A 147 -6.93 13.74 2.11
N HIS A 148 -5.66 13.33 2.23
CA HIS A 148 -4.52 14.20 2.45
C HIS A 148 -3.56 14.17 1.24
N PRO A 149 -3.96 14.72 0.08
CA PRO A 149 -3.23 14.57 -1.19
C PRO A 149 -1.80 15.14 -1.15
N ARG A 150 -1.50 16.08 -0.22
CA ARG A 150 -0.12 16.55 0.04
C ARG A 150 0.83 15.40 0.40
N LEU A 151 0.32 14.27 0.91
CA LEU A 151 1.10 13.07 1.22
C LEU A 151 1.47 12.26 -0.04
N LEU A 152 0.74 12.44 -1.15
CA LEU A 152 0.86 11.60 -2.35
C LEU A 152 1.46 12.35 -3.55
N VAL A 153 1.53 13.69 -3.50
CA VAL A 153 2.17 14.51 -4.55
C VAL A 153 3.70 14.42 -4.48
N PRO A 154 4.42 14.10 -5.59
CA PRO A 154 5.88 13.95 -5.60
C PRO A 154 6.69 15.15 -5.12
N THR A 155 6.16 16.38 -5.21
CA THR A 155 6.87 17.64 -4.94
C THR A 155 6.85 18.14 -3.49
N ALA A 156 6.05 17.54 -2.59
CA ALA A 156 6.03 17.92 -1.17
C ALA A 156 7.10 17.18 -0.35
N ASN A 157 7.61 17.77 0.74
CA ASN A 157 8.69 17.22 1.58
C ASN A 157 8.54 15.72 1.92
N LEU A 158 9.34 14.85 1.27
CA LEU A 158 9.26 13.37 1.36
C LEU A 158 9.32 12.82 2.80
N LEU A 159 10.10 13.46 3.69
CA LEU A 159 10.31 12.98 5.06
C LEU A 159 9.07 13.16 5.94
N LEU A 160 8.44 14.34 5.91
CA LEU A 160 7.22 14.63 6.68
C LEU A 160 6.04 13.73 6.25
N ARG A 161 6.08 13.20 5.03
CA ARG A 161 5.07 12.26 4.52
C ARG A 161 5.22 10.87 5.12
N ALA A 162 6.45 10.38 5.22
CA ALA A 162 6.73 9.06 5.77
C ALA A 162 6.29 8.99 7.25
N ASP A 163 6.61 10.00 8.05
CA ASP A 163 6.21 10.09 9.46
C ASP A 163 4.68 10.09 9.63
N CYS A 164 3.97 10.78 8.73
CA CYS A 164 2.51 10.84 8.75
C CYS A 164 1.88 9.48 8.40
N ILE A 165 2.38 8.83 7.34
CA ILE A 165 1.94 7.49 6.95
C ILE A 165 2.25 6.49 8.07
N GLU A 166 3.42 6.56 8.69
CA GLU A 166 3.79 5.73 9.84
C GLU A 166 2.86 5.94 11.03
N GLY A 167 2.49 7.18 11.33
CA GLY A 167 1.53 7.51 12.38
C GLY A 167 0.14 6.90 12.15
N ILE A 168 -0.34 6.90 10.91
CA ILE A 168 -1.58 6.20 10.52
C ILE A 168 -1.38 4.70 10.71
N LEU A 169 -0.34 4.11 10.13
CA LEU A 169 -0.09 2.67 10.20
C LEU A 169 0.07 2.17 11.63
N ALA A 170 0.71 2.94 12.52
CA ALA A 170 0.86 2.58 13.92
C ALA A 170 -0.48 2.45 14.67
N ARG A 171 -1.51 3.20 14.26
CA ARG A 171 -2.85 3.16 14.86
C ARG A 171 -3.75 2.10 14.23
N PHE A 172 -3.70 1.96 12.91
CA PHE A 172 -4.58 1.06 12.15
C PHE A 172 -4.00 -0.35 11.97
N LEU A 173 -2.68 -0.51 12.04
CA LEU A 173 -1.93 -1.75 11.91
C LEU A 173 -0.83 -1.83 12.97
N PRO A 174 -1.16 -1.82 14.28
CA PRO A 174 -0.17 -1.89 15.34
C PRO A 174 0.65 -3.17 15.19
N HIS A 175 1.97 -3.02 14.99
CA HIS A 175 2.88 -4.14 14.72
C HIS A 175 2.44 -5.06 13.55
N GLY A 176 1.63 -4.55 12.61
CA GLY A 176 1.10 -5.33 11.49
C GLY A 176 -0.13 -6.18 11.85
N GLN A 177 -0.76 -5.97 13.00
CA GLN A 177 -1.98 -6.69 13.37
C GLN A 177 -3.19 -6.08 12.64
N LEU A 178 -3.98 -6.94 11.98
CA LEU A 178 -5.27 -6.54 11.44
C LEU A 178 -6.25 -6.39 12.59
N LEU A 179 -6.77 -5.18 12.78
CA LEU A 179 -7.74 -4.87 13.81
C LEU A 179 -9.15 -4.95 13.23
N PHE A 180 -10.10 -5.52 14.00
CA PHE A 180 -11.51 -5.34 13.71
C PHE A 180 -11.94 -3.95 14.17
N LEU A 181 -12.02 -3.03 13.22
CA LEU A 181 -12.37 -1.64 13.45
C LEU A 181 -13.88 -1.47 13.24
N ASN A 182 -14.57 -0.95 14.26
CA ASN A 182 -15.97 -0.54 14.11
C ASN A 182 -16.04 0.92 13.62
N ASP A 183 -17.18 1.33 13.06
CA ASP A 183 -17.34 2.67 12.48
C ASP A 183 -17.06 3.79 13.49
N GLN A 184 -17.45 3.61 14.76
CA GLN A 184 -17.21 4.60 15.82
C GLN A 184 -15.72 4.79 16.11
N PHE A 185 -14.95 3.72 16.12
CA PHE A 185 -13.50 3.76 16.35
C PHE A 185 -12.78 4.38 15.15
N VAL A 186 -13.21 4.03 13.93
CA VAL A 186 -12.70 4.67 12.70
C VAL A 186 -12.93 6.19 12.74
N GLN A 187 -14.15 6.62 13.06
CA GLN A 187 -14.50 8.05 13.17
C GLN A 187 -13.69 8.76 14.27
N GLY A 188 -13.48 8.09 15.41
CA GLY A 188 -12.64 8.60 16.48
C GLY A 188 -11.19 8.85 16.02
N LEU A 189 -10.60 7.85 15.36
CA LEU A 189 -9.25 7.94 14.81
C LEU A 189 -9.13 8.99 13.70
N GLU A 190 -10.13 9.09 12.81
CA GLU A 190 -10.21 10.11 11.77
C GLU A 190 -10.24 11.53 12.36
N LYS A 191 -11.01 11.73 13.43
CA LYS A 191 -11.11 13.01 14.13
C LYS A 191 -9.78 13.38 14.81
N GLU A 192 -9.14 12.42 15.47
CA GLU A 192 -7.81 12.65 16.08
C GLU A 192 -6.76 12.96 15.02
N PHE A 193 -6.79 12.26 13.88
CA PHE A 193 -5.85 12.48 12.79
C PHE A 193 -6.06 13.86 12.15
N SER A 194 -7.32 14.24 11.89
CA SER A 194 -7.67 15.57 11.38
C SER A 194 -7.26 16.70 12.33
N ALA A 195 -7.30 16.46 13.64
CA ALA A 195 -6.83 17.42 14.64
C ALA A 195 -5.30 17.51 14.71
N ALA A 196 -4.60 16.39 14.54
CA ALA A 196 -3.14 16.32 14.56
C ALA A 196 -2.50 16.83 13.26
N TRP A 197 -3.21 16.77 12.14
CA TRP A 197 -2.71 17.16 10.82
C TRP A 197 -3.73 18.01 10.05
N PRO A 198 -3.77 19.33 10.29
CA PRO A 198 -4.68 20.23 9.59
C PRO A 198 -4.39 20.25 8.07
N ARG A 199 -5.47 20.32 7.29
CA ARG A 199 -5.48 20.21 5.81
C ARG A 199 -4.64 21.28 5.10
#